data_AF-A0A6N6PV63-F1
#
_entry.id   AF-A0A6N6PV63-F1
#
_cell.length_a   1.000
_cell.length_b   1.000
_cell.length_c   1.000
_cell.angle_alpha   90.00
_cell.angle_beta   90.00
_cell.angle_gamma   90.00
#
_symmetry.space_group_name_H-M   'P 1'
#
loop_
_entity.id
_entity.type
_entity.pdbx_description
1 polymer ?
#
loop_
_entity_poly.entity_id
_entity_poly.type
_entity_poly.pdbx_seq_one_letter_code
_entity_poly.pdbx_strand_id
1 'polypeptide(L)' 'MNVDLLARAKSLGFSDRQIAHLTGQTEDAVRSERKRIGLVPSYRLVDTCAAEFEAFTPYYYSTYDRGDDEATPTAR' A
#
# COMPACT_ATOMS: atom_id res chain seq x y z
N MET A 1 5.61 -13.13 11.26
CA MET A 1 5.43 -13.29 9.79
C MET A 1 6.69 -12.76 9.11
N ASN A 2 7.19 -13.39 8.04
CA ASN A 2 8.37 -12.86 7.34
C ASN A 2 7.99 -11.52 6.67
N VAL A 3 8.77 -10.46 6.93
CA VAL A 3 8.50 -9.09 6.46
C VAL A 3 8.49 -9.00 4.93
N ASP A 4 9.44 -9.63 4.27
CA ASP A 4 9.57 -9.60 2.81
C ASP A 4 8.41 -10.34 2.14
N LEU A 5 7.98 -11.45 2.73
CA LEU A 5 6.83 -12.21 2.24
C LEU A 5 5.53 -11.41 2.38
N LEU A 6 5.33 -10.73 3.52
CA LEU A 6 4.16 -9.88 3.72
C LEU A 6 4.16 -8.68 2.76
N ALA A 7 5.31 -8.03 2.57
CA ALA A 7 5.45 -6.94 1.60
C ALA A 7 5.12 -7.40 0.17
N ARG A 8 5.66 -8.56 -0.24
CA ARG A 8 5.38 -9.16 -1.55
C ARG A 8 3.91 -9.55 -1.72
N ALA A 9 3.29 -10.10 -0.68
CA ALA A 9 1.86 -10.43 -0.73
C ALA A 9 1.02 -9.16 -0.92
N LYS A 10 1.34 -8.08 -0.21
CA LYS A 10 0.63 -6.80 -0.36
C LYS A 10 0.84 -6.16 -1.74
N SER A 11 2.06 -6.22 -2.31
CA SER A 11 2.32 -5.70 -3.66
C SER A 11 1.61 -6.50 -4.76
N LEU A 12 1.34 -7.79 -4.53
CA LEU A 12 0.52 -8.64 -5.39
C LEU A 12 -1.00 -8.46 -5.19
N GLY A 13 -1.42 -7.56 -4.29
CA GLY A 13 -2.83 -7.24 -4.08
C GLY A 13 -3.57 -8.12 -3.05
N PHE A 14 -2.86 -8.96 -2.29
CA PHE A 14 -3.53 -9.74 -1.23
C PHE A 14 -4.07 -8.83 -0.12
N SER A 15 -5.35 -8.99 0.19
CA SER A 15 -5.99 -8.30 1.32
C SER A 15 -5.51 -8.87 2.67
N ASP A 16 -5.61 -8.05 3.72
CA ASP A 16 -5.26 -8.47 5.09
C ASP A 16 -6.14 -9.68 5.49
N ARG A 17 -7.42 -9.71 5.05
CA ARG A 17 -8.35 -10.83 5.21
C ARG A 17 -7.90 -12.13 4.53
N GLN A 18 -7.40 -12.07 3.29
CA GLN A 18 -6.90 -13.26 2.59
C GLN A 18 -5.66 -13.82 3.28
N ILE A 19 -4.73 -12.95 3.68
CA ILE A 19 -3.51 -13.36 4.40
C ILE A 19 -3.86 -13.97 5.76
N ALA A 20 -4.81 -13.36 6.47
CA ALA A 20 -5.33 -13.87 7.74
C ALA A 20 -5.89 -15.30 7.58
N HIS A 21 -6.75 -15.50 6.56
CA HIS A 21 -7.30 -16.82 6.25
C HIS A 21 -6.22 -17.87 5.94
N LEU A 22 -5.21 -17.51 5.14
CA LEU A 22 -4.12 -18.42 4.74
C LEU A 22 -3.14 -18.72 5.88
N THR A 23 -3.06 -17.86 6.90
CA THR A 23 -2.09 -18.00 8.00
C THR A 23 -2.72 -18.35 9.34
N GLY A 24 -4.04 -18.59 9.38
CA GLY A 24 -4.77 -18.92 10.61
C GLY A 24 -4.80 -17.77 11.64
N GLN A 25 -4.67 -16.53 11.17
CA GLN A 25 -4.70 -15.33 12.02
C GLN A 25 -6.00 -14.57 11.82
N THR A 26 -6.24 -13.55 12.66
CA THR A 26 -7.31 -12.58 12.44
C THR A 26 -6.83 -11.48 11.49
N GLU A 27 -7.76 -10.85 10.77
CA GLU A 27 -7.45 -9.70 9.92
C GLU A 27 -6.79 -8.56 10.70
N ASP A 28 -7.26 -8.31 11.94
CA ASP A 28 -6.69 -7.28 12.82
C ASP A 28 -5.26 -7.59 13.25
N ALA A 29 -4.91 -8.86 13.48
CA ALA A 29 -3.55 -9.26 13.80
C ALA A 29 -2.60 -8.98 12.61
N VAL A 30 -3.01 -9.35 11.39
CA VAL A 30 -2.24 -9.08 10.16
C VAL A 30 -2.13 -7.57 9.92
N ARG A 31 -3.22 -6.81 10.10
CA ARG A 31 -3.23 -5.36 9.95
C ARG A 31 -2.32 -4.66 10.97
N SER A 32 -2.31 -5.13 12.20
CA SER A 32 -1.47 -4.59 13.28
C SER A 32 0.01 -4.86 13.00
N GLU A 33 0.35 -6.08 12.59
CA GLU A 33 1.71 -6.44 12.20
C GLU A 33 2.20 -5.61 11.01
N ARG A 34 1.35 -5.49 9.98
CA ARG A 34 1.62 -4.67 8.79
C ARG A 34 1.91 -3.20 9.16
N LYS A 35 1.13 -2.61 10.07
CA LYS A 35 1.38 -1.24 10.56
C LYS A 35 2.65 -1.14 11.42
N ARG A 36 2.92 -2.14 12.26
CA ARG A 36 4.10 -2.20 13.14
C ARG A 36 5.41 -2.13 12.35
N ILE A 37 5.43 -2.74 11.17
CA ILE A 37 6.60 -2.74 10.27
C ILE A 37 6.59 -1.58 9.26
N GLY A 38 5.66 -0.61 9.39
CA GLY A 38 5.55 0.55 8.50
C GLY A 38 5.06 0.23 7.08
N LEU A 39 4.46 -0.95 6.85
CA LEU A 39 3.92 -1.35 5.55
C LEU A 39 2.53 -0.75 5.33
N VAL A 40 2.48 0.53 5.01
CA VAL A 40 1.26 1.28 4.66
C VAL A 40 1.19 1.48 3.14
N PRO A 41 -0.02 1.56 2.55
CA PRO A 41 -0.14 1.89 1.14
C PRO A 41 0.28 3.35 0.91
N SER A 42 0.96 3.60 -0.20
CA SER A 42 1.20 4.92 -0.79
C SER A 42 0.06 5.29 -1.74
N TYR A 43 -0.02 6.55 -2.16
CA TYR A 43 -1.07 7.04 -3.05
C TYR A 43 -0.46 7.71 -4.28
N ARG A 44 -0.77 7.20 -5.47
CA ARG A 44 -0.25 7.77 -6.72
C ARG A 44 -1.28 8.63 -7.42
N LEU A 45 -0.80 9.65 -8.12
CA LEU A 45 -1.65 10.57 -8.87
C LEU A 45 -1.89 10.00 -10.26
N VAL A 46 -3.11 10.15 -10.77
CA VAL A 46 -3.44 9.84 -12.16
C VAL A 46 -3.22 11.10 -12.99
N ASP A 47 -2.18 11.08 -13.82
CA ASP A 47 -1.70 12.25 -14.58
C ASP A 47 -1.85 12.13 -16.11
N THR A 48 -2.37 11.00 -16.62
CA THR A 48 -2.51 10.63 -18.05
C THR A 48 -1.21 10.45 -18.84
N CYS A 49 -0.07 10.90 -18.32
CA CYS A 49 1.20 11.02 -19.04
C CYS A 49 2.39 10.37 -18.30
N ALA A 50 2.14 9.56 -17.26
CA ALA A 50 3.16 8.86 -16.49
C ALA A 50 4.23 9.82 -15.92
N ALA A 51 3.76 10.88 -15.26
CA ALA A 51 4.52 11.93 -14.60
C ALA A 51 5.39 12.80 -15.54
N GLU A 52 5.14 12.81 -16.85
CA GLU A 52 5.83 13.75 -17.77
C GLU A 52 5.50 15.21 -17.42
N PHE A 53 4.27 15.48 -16.99
CA PHE A 53 3.78 16.79 -16.59
C PHE A 53 3.04 16.73 -15.24
N GLU A 54 3.06 17.86 -14.52
CA GLU A 54 2.32 17.99 -13.27
C GLU A 54 0.80 18.00 -13.54
N ALA A 55 0.08 17.09 -12.90
CA ALA A 55 -1.37 17.05 -12.95
C ALA A 55 -1.99 17.77 -11.74
N PHE A 56 -2.91 18.69 -12.01
CA PHE A 56 -3.56 19.49 -10.95
C PHE A 56 -4.86 18.86 -10.42
N THR A 57 -5.40 17.85 -11.12
CA THR A 57 -6.64 17.18 -10.72
C THR A 57 -6.34 16.12 -9.66
N PRO A 58 -6.89 16.20 -8.44
CA PRO A 58 -6.57 15.28 -7.35
C PRO A 58 -7.28 13.92 -7.52
N TYR A 59 -6.85 13.12 -8.50
CA TYR A 59 -7.36 11.78 -8.75
C TYR A 59 -6.29 10.74 -8.40
N TYR A 60 -6.49 9.99 -7.31
CA TYR A 60 -5.47 9.10 -6.73
C TYR A 60 -5.90 7.64 -6.65
N TYR A 61 -4.92 6.74 -6.65
CA TYR A 61 -5.12 5.33 -6.31
C TYR A 61 -4.10 4.86 -5.28
N SER A 62 -4.50 3.95 -4.40
CA SER A 62 -3.60 3.36 -3.41
C SER A 62 -2.77 2.25 -4.04
N THR A 63 -1.49 2.17 -3.68
CA THR A 63 -0.60 1.07 -4.09
C THR A 63 0.30 0.65 -2.93
N TYR A 64 0.80 -0.59 -2.98
CA TYR A 64 1.87 -1.06 -2.11
C TYR A 64 3.23 -1.08 -2.83
N ASP A 65 3.29 -0.50 -4.02
CA ASP A 65 4.55 -0.25 -4.70
C ASP A 65 5.38 0.77 -3.91
N ARG A 66 6.66 0.45 -3.71
CA ARG A 66 7.59 1.20 -2.86
C ARG A 66 8.40 2.25 -3.63
N GLY A 67 8.09 2.50 -4.90
CA GLY A 67 8.69 3.61 -5.65
C GLY A 67 8.34 4.99 -5.06
N ASP A 68 8.88 6.05 -5.67
CA ASP A 68 8.73 7.45 -5.23
C ASP A 68 7.28 7.92 -5.14
N ASP A 69 6.76 8.20 -3.95
CA ASP A 69 5.39 8.67 -3.74
C ASP A 69 5.20 10.09 -4.32
N GLU A 70 4.24 10.28 -5.23
CA GLU A 70 3.90 11.60 -5.80
C GLU A 70 2.92 12.37 -4.91
N ALA A 71 2.19 11.67 -4.03
CA ALA A 71 1.29 12.34 -3.11
C ALA A 71 2.09 12.91 -1.93
N THR A 72 2.02 14.22 -1.74
CA THR A 72 2.51 14.83 -0.50
C THR A 72 1.66 14.30 0.66
N PRO A 73 2.26 13.69 1.70
CA PRO A 73 1.50 13.20 2.84
C PRO A 73 0.72 14.34 3.48
N THR A 74 -0.60 14.25 3.49
CA THR A 74 -1.42 15.19 4.26
C THR A 74 -1.19 14.89 5.75
N ALA A 75 -0.62 15.85 6.48
CA ALA A 75 -0.56 15.78 7.93
C ALA A 75 -1.99 15.69 8.48
N ARG A 76 -2.27 14.61 9.20
CA ARG A 76 -3.56 14.37 9.85
C ARG A 76 -3.56 14.92 11.27
#